data_AF-A0A7X5F469-F1
#
_entry.id   AF-A0A7X5F469-F1
#
_cell.length_a   1.000
_cell.length_b   1.000
_cell.length_c   1.000
_cell.angle_alpha   90.00
_cell.angle_beta   90.00
_cell.angle_gamma   90.00
#
_symmetry.space_group_name_H-M   'P 1'
#
loop_
_entity.id
_entity.type
_entity.pdbx_description
1 polymer ?
#
loop_
_entity_poly.entity_id
_entity_poly.type
_entity_poly.pdbx_seq_one_letter_code
_entity_poly.pdbx_strand_id
1 'polypeptide(L)'
;MGSAAGLGDVRRSVLIQRPLVGRAIPARQLLSSDAWEDVAGARLSRARGDARRHTTRVRILRILFPVLGVAVLAVMAGLIVLFNVLTSLGIGNVMLTTEGLVMDRPELSGHDGDRSYKVSAERAIQRITDPRIIDLETITAEIVMGEGERAAITANRGTYNNGAETLLLKDGIKLDWSGDYDAEFSSVEVDLKTGEVRTSDPLVVRSTQGDISAGKFTYDQDNGVVRFTDGIKMTLRPGATRMGAVDTEN
;
A
#
# COMPACT_ATOMS: atom_id res chain seq x y z
N MET A 1 56.69 -41.45 58.43
CA MET A 1 57.08 -42.88 58.57
C MET A 1 57.22 -43.19 60.05
N GLY A 2 56.66 -44.33 60.49
CA GLY A 2 56.79 -44.89 61.87
C GLY A 2 55.75 -44.32 62.84
N SER A 3 54.65 -44.98 63.23
CA SER A 3 54.42 -46.35 63.74
C SER A 3 54.81 -46.56 65.23
N ALA A 4 53.98 -47.38 65.89
CA ALA A 4 54.04 -47.96 67.24
C ALA A 4 53.58 -47.04 68.39
N ALA A 5 52.51 -47.32 69.16
CA ALA A 5 52.09 -48.53 69.90
C ALA A 5 52.92 -48.83 71.17
N GLY A 6 52.23 -48.97 72.31
CA GLY A 6 52.76 -49.39 73.61
C GLY A 6 52.01 -48.69 74.76
N LEU A 7 50.89 -49.20 75.29
CA LEU A 7 50.72 -50.27 76.30
C LEU A 7 51.53 -50.11 77.60
N GLY A 8 50.82 -50.18 78.73
CA GLY A 8 51.35 -50.29 80.10
C GLY A 8 50.67 -49.31 81.07
N ASP A 9 49.52 -49.58 81.69
CA ASP A 9 49.15 -50.63 82.65
C ASP A 9 49.54 -50.34 84.13
N VAL A 10 48.58 -50.65 85.00
CA VAL A 10 48.59 -50.92 86.45
C VAL A 10 48.96 -49.82 87.48
N ARG A 11 48.00 -49.46 88.35
CA ARG A 11 47.90 -49.87 89.79
C ARG A 11 46.98 -48.91 90.59
N ARG A 12 45.85 -49.44 91.04
CA ARG A 12 45.51 -49.80 92.45
C ARG A 12 44.77 -48.69 93.20
N SER A 13 43.49 -48.90 93.53
CA SER A 13 43.00 -49.32 94.87
C SER A 13 43.05 -48.14 95.86
N VAL A 14 42.00 -47.65 96.52
CA VAL A 14 41.10 -48.33 97.46
C VAL A 14 40.02 -47.31 97.91
N LEU A 15 38.75 -47.71 97.81
CA LEU A 15 37.71 -47.68 98.84
C LEU A 15 37.52 -46.42 99.71
N ILE A 16 36.39 -45.72 99.53
CA ILE A 16 35.57 -45.23 100.66
C ILE A 16 34.10 -45.43 100.32
N GLN A 17 33.47 -46.35 101.05
CA GLN A 17 32.02 -46.55 101.11
C GLN A 17 31.35 -45.39 101.84
N ARG A 18 30.21 -44.94 101.31
CA ARG A 18 29.13 -44.34 102.10
C ARG A 18 27.80 -44.88 101.58
N PRO A 19 27.11 -45.78 102.29
CA PRO A 19 25.67 -45.91 102.12
C PRO A 19 25.03 -44.74 102.89
N LEU A 20 23.84 -44.32 102.47
CA LEU A 20 22.69 -44.18 103.36
C LEU A 20 21.50 -43.56 102.58
N VAL A 21 20.40 -44.29 102.66
CA VAL A 21 19.03 -43.79 102.83
C VAL A 21 18.30 -43.37 101.56
N GLY A 22 17.35 -44.24 101.20
CA GLY A 22 16.34 -43.97 100.20
C GLY A 22 15.45 -42.80 100.59
N ARG A 23 15.04 -42.07 99.56
CA ARG A 23 13.87 -41.21 99.61
C ARG A 23 12.98 -41.63 98.45
N ALA A 24 11.87 -42.27 98.81
CA ALA A 24 10.79 -42.57 97.90
C ALA A 24 10.36 -41.28 97.18
N ILE A 25 10.43 -41.28 95.85
CA ILE A 25 9.87 -40.22 95.03
C ILE A 25 8.38 -40.56 94.87
N PRO A 26 7.45 -39.74 95.38
CA PRO A 26 6.04 -39.99 95.20
C PRO A 26 5.69 -39.83 93.71
N ALA A 27 5.15 -40.90 93.15
CA ALA A 27 4.47 -40.86 91.87
C ALA A 27 3.29 -39.88 91.94
N ARG A 28 3.01 -39.26 90.78
CA ARG A 28 1.70 -38.71 90.41
C ARG A 28 1.36 -37.32 90.98
N GLN A 29 1.98 -36.29 90.40
CA GLN A 29 1.25 -35.05 90.13
C GLN A 29 0.65 -35.16 88.73
N LEU A 30 -0.65 -35.38 88.70
CA LEU A 30 -1.48 -35.34 87.51
C LEU A 30 -1.37 -33.92 86.93
N LEU A 31 -0.78 -33.78 85.74
CA LEU A 31 -1.03 -32.60 84.92
C LEU A 31 -2.54 -32.55 84.69
N SER A 32 -3.17 -31.45 85.11
CA SER A 32 -4.59 -31.21 84.87
C SER A 32 -4.87 -31.23 83.36
N SER A 33 -6.00 -31.81 82.99
CA SER A 33 -6.56 -31.91 81.63
C SER A 33 -6.64 -30.56 80.90
N ASP A 34 -6.71 -29.49 81.67
CA ASP A 34 -7.01 -28.13 81.26
C ASP A 34 -5.79 -27.48 80.56
N ALA A 35 -4.58 -27.93 80.92
CA ALA A 35 -3.34 -27.48 80.29
C ALA A 35 -3.15 -28.04 78.86
N TRP A 36 -3.89 -29.08 78.47
CA TRP A 36 -3.81 -29.67 77.14
C TRP A 36 -4.77 -29.03 76.13
N GLU A 37 -5.84 -28.38 76.60
CA GLU A 37 -6.81 -27.69 75.73
C GLU A 37 -6.31 -26.32 75.24
N ASP A 38 -5.61 -25.56 76.10
CA ASP A 38 -5.08 -24.23 75.76
C ASP A 38 -4.00 -24.27 74.67
N VAL A 39 -3.14 -25.29 74.70
CA VAL A 39 -2.04 -25.44 73.74
C VAL A 39 -2.55 -26.01 72.40
N ALA A 40 -3.64 -26.78 72.42
CA ALA A 40 -4.30 -27.27 71.21
C ALA A 40 -5.06 -26.14 70.48
N GLY A 41 -5.79 -25.30 71.20
CA GLY A 41 -6.52 -24.14 70.65
C GLY A 41 -5.62 -23.05 70.06
N ALA A 42 -4.47 -22.78 70.72
CA ALA A 42 -3.51 -21.77 70.28
C ALA A 42 -2.67 -22.17 69.06
N ARG A 43 -2.56 -23.48 68.75
CA ARG A 43 -1.87 -24.01 67.55
C ARG A 43 -2.81 -24.06 66.33
N LEU A 44 -4.08 -24.39 66.53
CA LEU A 44 -5.12 -24.41 65.47
C LEU A 44 -5.50 -23.01 64.96
N SER A 45 -5.30 -21.97 65.77
CA SER A 45 -5.58 -20.56 65.41
C SER A 45 -4.41 -19.87 64.70
N ARG A 46 -3.15 -20.20 65.04
CA ARG A 46 -1.97 -19.68 64.31
C ARG A 46 -1.76 -20.32 62.93
N ALA A 47 -2.18 -21.58 62.73
CA ALA A 47 -2.09 -22.25 61.44
C ALA A 47 -3.16 -21.81 60.40
N ARG A 48 -4.21 -21.07 60.81
CA ARG A 48 -5.26 -20.59 59.90
C ARG A 48 -5.06 -19.14 59.38
N GLY A 49 -4.00 -18.46 59.84
CA GLY A 49 -3.68 -17.08 59.45
C GLY A 49 -2.87 -16.95 58.15
N ASP A 50 -1.98 -17.90 57.86
CA ASP A 50 -1.03 -17.76 56.74
C ASP A 50 -1.49 -18.43 55.43
N ALA A 51 -2.46 -19.35 55.47
CA ALA A 51 -2.97 -19.99 54.27
C ALA A 51 -3.85 -19.06 53.38
N ARG A 52 -4.44 -18.00 53.95
CA ARG A 52 -5.35 -17.12 53.19
C ARG A 52 -4.62 -16.13 52.28
N ARG A 53 -3.34 -15.85 52.55
CA ARG A 53 -2.53 -14.87 51.80
C ARG A 53 -2.01 -15.45 50.47
N HIS A 54 -1.81 -16.76 50.39
CA HIS A 54 -1.47 -17.42 49.12
C HIS A 54 -2.70 -17.69 48.25
N THR A 55 -3.84 -18.07 48.84
CA THR A 55 -5.07 -18.36 48.08
C THR A 55 -5.68 -17.12 47.42
N THR A 56 -5.57 -15.94 48.03
CA THR A 56 -6.09 -14.69 47.45
C THR A 56 -5.24 -14.17 46.29
N ARG A 57 -3.90 -14.28 46.38
CA ARG A 57 -2.99 -13.86 45.29
C ARG A 57 -3.22 -14.67 44.01
N VAL A 58 -3.39 -15.99 44.12
CA VAL A 58 -3.67 -16.85 42.96
C VAL A 58 -5.05 -16.55 42.36
N ARG A 59 -6.05 -16.25 43.19
CA ARG A 59 -7.41 -15.89 42.72
C ARG A 59 -7.44 -14.53 42.02
N ILE A 60 -6.66 -13.56 42.48
CA ILE A 60 -6.49 -12.26 41.81
C ILE A 60 -5.80 -12.46 40.46
N LEU A 61 -4.71 -13.23 40.39
CA LEU A 61 -3.97 -13.44 39.13
C LEU A 61 -4.83 -14.15 38.08
N ARG A 62 -5.70 -15.08 38.51
CA ARG A 62 -6.65 -15.80 37.64
C ARG A 62 -7.72 -14.90 37.01
N ILE A 63 -8.01 -13.75 37.60
CA ILE A 63 -8.98 -12.76 37.08
C ILE A 63 -8.25 -11.61 36.37
N LEU A 64 -7.09 -11.19 36.89
CA LEU A 64 -6.30 -10.11 36.35
C LEU A 64 -5.82 -10.41 34.93
N PHE A 65 -5.37 -11.65 34.68
CA PHE A 65 -4.87 -12.05 33.37
C PHE A 65 -5.90 -11.94 32.23
N PRO A 66 -7.12 -12.53 32.35
CA PRO A 66 -8.14 -12.36 31.32
C PRO A 66 -8.63 -10.92 31.21
N VAL A 67 -8.76 -10.18 32.32
CA VAL A 67 -9.19 -8.77 32.29
C VAL A 67 -8.18 -7.90 31.56
N LEU A 68 -6.88 -8.10 31.80
CA LEU A 68 -5.82 -7.39 31.10
C LEU A 68 -5.82 -7.71 29.61
N GLY A 69 -6.04 -8.98 29.24
CA GLY A 69 -6.18 -9.39 27.83
C GLY A 69 -7.35 -8.68 27.14
N VAL A 70 -8.51 -8.65 27.78
CA VAL A 70 -9.69 -7.92 27.26
C VAL A 70 -9.42 -6.42 27.17
N ALA A 71 -8.73 -5.83 28.16
CA ALA A 71 -8.38 -4.40 28.14
C ALA A 71 -7.44 -4.06 26.98
N VAL A 72 -6.41 -4.87 26.73
CA VAL A 72 -5.49 -4.68 25.59
C VAL A 72 -6.25 -4.80 24.27
N LEU A 73 -7.13 -5.80 24.13
CA LEU A 73 -7.96 -5.96 22.93
C LEU A 73 -8.91 -4.77 22.72
N ALA A 74 -9.52 -4.27 23.78
CA ALA A 74 -10.39 -3.10 23.72
C ALA A 74 -9.63 -1.83 23.33
N VAL A 75 -8.42 -1.63 23.87
CA VAL A 75 -7.55 -0.51 23.48
C VAL A 75 -7.13 -0.64 22.01
N MET A 76 -6.73 -1.82 21.56
CA MET A 76 -6.38 -2.06 20.15
C MET A 76 -7.55 -1.80 19.21
N ALA A 77 -8.74 -2.32 19.53
CA ALA A 77 -9.95 -2.08 18.75
C ALA A 77 -10.33 -0.58 18.73
N GLY A 78 -10.22 0.10 19.88
CA GLY A 78 -10.45 1.54 20.00
C GLY A 78 -9.47 2.36 19.16
N LEU A 79 -8.19 2.01 19.17
CA LEU A 79 -7.17 2.64 18.33
C LEU A 79 -7.47 2.42 16.84
N ILE A 80 -7.85 1.20 16.43
CA ILE A 80 -8.22 0.91 15.04
C ILE A 80 -9.41 1.78 14.61
N VAL A 81 -10.47 1.84 15.41
CA VAL A 81 -11.64 2.68 15.10
C VAL A 81 -11.25 4.16 15.06
N LEU A 82 -10.45 4.63 16.01
CA LEU A 82 -9.98 6.01 16.07
C LEU A 82 -9.14 6.37 14.83
N PHE A 83 -8.19 5.52 14.43
CA PHE A 83 -7.38 5.72 13.22
C PHE A 83 -8.25 5.71 11.95
N ASN A 84 -9.25 4.82 11.85
CA ASN A 84 -10.18 4.80 10.72
C ASN A 84 -11.00 6.10 10.64
N VAL A 85 -11.50 6.59 11.78
CA VAL A 85 -12.28 7.84 11.83
C VAL A 85 -11.40 9.06 11.54
N LEU A 86 -10.17 9.12 12.08
CA LEU A 86 -9.25 10.22 11.77
C LEU A 86 -8.83 10.21 10.29
N THR A 87 -8.62 9.02 9.71
CA THR A 87 -8.30 8.87 8.28
C THR A 87 -9.50 9.27 7.40
N SER A 88 -10.73 8.93 7.78
CA SER A 88 -11.93 9.36 7.04
C SER A 88 -12.20 10.86 7.15
N LEU A 89 -11.70 11.51 8.22
CA LEU A 89 -11.80 12.95 8.43
C LEU A 89 -10.64 13.75 7.80
N GLY A 90 -9.73 13.12 7.05
CA GLY A 90 -8.73 13.79 6.24
C GLY A 90 -7.67 14.59 7.02
N ILE A 91 -7.54 14.36 8.34
CA ILE A 91 -6.51 14.98 9.17
C ILE A 91 -5.39 13.95 9.36
N GLY A 92 -4.50 13.88 8.35
CA GLY A 92 -3.37 12.96 8.33
C GLY A 92 -2.48 13.16 7.12
N ASN A 93 -1.94 14.37 6.95
CA ASN A 93 -1.11 14.72 5.79
C ASN A 93 0.37 14.41 6.07
N VAL A 94 0.89 13.23 5.73
CA VAL A 94 2.24 13.04 5.16
C VAL A 94 2.30 11.76 4.31
N MET A 95 2.11 11.97 3.00
CA MET A 95 2.65 11.26 1.83
C MET A 95 3.28 9.87 2.02
N LEU A 96 2.52 8.82 1.69
CA LEU A 96 3.07 7.74 0.86
C LEU A 96 2.82 8.15 -0.59
N THR A 97 3.84 8.63 -1.29
CA THR A 97 3.80 8.73 -2.77
C THR A 97 3.90 7.32 -3.34
N THR A 98 2.82 6.55 -3.18
CA THR A 98 2.60 5.40 -4.06
C THR A 98 1.94 6.00 -5.30
N GLU A 99 2.75 6.54 -6.20
CA GLU A 99 2.29 7.29 -7.39
C GLU A 99 1.37 6.46 -8.29
N GLY A 100 1.35 5.14 -8.11
CA GLY A 100 0.60 4.22 -8.93
C GLY A 100 1.41 2.97 -9.20
N LEU A 101 0.85 2.12 -10.06
CA LEU A 101 1.65 1.17 -10.81
C LEU A 101 2.38 1.96 -11.92
N VAL A 102 3.71 2.03 -11.81
CA VAL A 102 4.56 2.67 -12.82
C VAL A 102 5.03 1.61 -13.82
N MET A 103 4.85 1.90 -15.11
CA MET A 103 5.21 1.04 -16.23
C MET A 103 6.30 1.74 -17.06
N ASP A 104 7.41 1.04 -17.32
CA ASP A 104 8.47 1.48 -18.22
C ASP A 104 8.14 1.05 -19.66
N ARG A 105 8.18 1.98 -20.60
CA ARG A 105 7.90 1.76 -22.03
C ARG A 105 6.64 0.91 -22.30
N PRO A 106 5.48 1.32 -21.78
CA PRO A 106 4.22 0.64 -22.06
C PRO A 106 3.87 0.75 -23.56
N GLU A 107 3.24 -0.30 -24.07
CA GLU A 107 2.76 -0.36 -25.44
C GLU A 107 1.34 -0.95 -25.46
N LEU A 108 0.47 -0.34 -26.25
CA LEU A 108 -0.86 -0.82 -26.58
C LEU A 108 -0.96 -0.92 -28.10
N SER A 109 -1.29 -2.09 -28.61
CA SER A 109 -1.58 -2.28 -30.03
C SER A 109 -2.93 -2.91 -30.22
N GLY A 110 -3.55 -2.63 -31.36
CA GLY A 110 -4.83 -3.21 -31.74
C GLY A 110 -5.08 -3.09 -33.22
N HIS A 111 -6.16 -3.72 -33.65
CA HIS A 111 -6.55 -3.82 -35.04
C HIS A 111 -8.07 -3.77 -35.14
N ASP A 112 -8.56 -3.01 -36.11
CA ASP A 112 -9.97 -2.87 -36.43
C ASP A 112 -10.12 -2.87 -37.96
N GLY A 113 -10.64 -3.98 -38.50
CA GLY A 113 -10.72 -4.17 -39.96
C GLY A 113 -9.34 -4.11 -40.62
N ASP A 114 -9.14 -3.19 -41.56
CA ASP A 114 -7.83 -2.96 -42.21
C ASP A 114 -6.93 -1.99 -41.43
N ARG A 115 -7.43 -1.40 -40.34
CA ARG A 115 -6.72 -0.38 -39.58
C ARG A 115 -5.97 -0.99 -38.43
N SER A 116 -4.69 -0.66 -38.27
CA SER A 116 -3.93 -1.03 -37.07
C SER A 116 -3.51 0.24 -36.33
N TYR A 117 -3.49 0.16 -35.01
CA TYR A 117 -2.99 1.23 -34.17
C TYR A 117 -1.99 0.70 -33.18
N LYS A 118 -0.98 1.51 -32.88
CA LYS A 118 0.04 1.26 -31.88
C LYS A 118 0.27 2.55 -31.11
N VAL A 119 0.09 2.50 -29.80
CA VAL A 119 0.33 3.60 -28.88
C VAL A 119 1.41 3.16 -27.91
N SER A 120 2.45 3.97 -27.77
CA SER A 120 3.57 3.74 -26.87
C SER A 120 3.87 5.00 -26.06
N ALA A 121 4.44 4.83 -24.89
CA ALA A 121 4.91 5.95 -24.08
C ALA A 121 6.28 5.60 -23.47
N GLU A 122 7.04 6.58 -22.99
CA GLU A 122 8.26 6.29 -22.22
C GLU A 122 7.91 5.80 -20.82
N ARG A 123 6.88 6.39 -20.20
CA ARG A 123 6.39 6.01 -18.88
C ARG A 123 4.87 6.08 -18.83
N ALA A 124 4.26 5.14 -18.11
CA ALA A 124 2.87 5.24 -17.70
C ALA A 124 2.73 5.05 -16.19
N ILE A 125 1.75 5.75 -15.61
CA ILE A 125 1.44 5.69 -14.19
C ILE A 125 -0.07 5.44 -14.06
N GLN A 126 -0.43 4.25 -13.61
CA GLN A 126 -1.81 3.91 -13.30
C GLN A 126 -2.15 4.38 -11.88
N ARG A 127 -3.14 5.27 -11.75
CA ARG A 127 -3.47 5.87 -10.45
C ARG A 127 -4.03 4.84 -9.47
N ILE A 128 -3.67 4.96 -8.20
CA ILE A 128 -4.23 4.10 -7.14
C ILE A 128 -5.66 4.50 -6.80
N THR A 129 -5.97 5.79 -6.90
CA THR A 129 -7.31 6.33 -6.62
C THR A 129 -8.35 5.85 -7.62
N ASP A 130 -7.97 5.71 -8.89
CA ASP A 130 -8.80 5.12 -9.94
C ASP A 130 -7.90 4.37 -10.93
N PRO A 131 -7.78 3.02 -10.80
CA PRO A 131 -6.95 2.21 -11.69
C PRO A 131 -7.35 2.25 -13.15
N ARG A 132 -8.52 2.80 -13.50
CA ARG A 132 -8.92 2.99 -14.90
C ARG A 132 -8.21 4.16 -15.55
N ILE A 133 -7.62 5.06 -14.76
CA ILE A 133 -6.90 6.24 -15.24
C ILE A 133 -5.41 5.95 -15.27
N ILE A 134 -4.83 6.09 -16.45
CA ILE A 134 -3.42 5.88 -16.74
C ILE A 134 -2.85 7.18 -17.29
N ASP A 135 -1.97 7.82 -16.54
CA ASP A 135 -1.22 8.97 -17.02
C ASP A 135 -0.02 8.49 -17.84
N LEU A 136 0.21 9.13 -18.98
CA LEU A 136 1.19 8.75 -19.98
C LEU A 136 2.17 9.91 -20.20
N GLU A 137 3.45 9.58 -20.34
CA GLU A 137 4.53 10.54 -20.58
C GLU A 137 5.32 10.18 -21.84
N THR A 138 5.61 11.19 -22.67
CA THR A 138 6.30 11.05 -23.96
C THR A 138 5.63 9.99 -24.84
N ILE A 139 4.48 10.33 -25.40
CA ILE A 139 3.62 9.43 -26.15
C ILE A 139 3.98 9.48 -27.62
N THR A 140 4.04 8.29 -28.23
CA THR A 140 4.09 8.12 -29.68
C THR A 140 2.99 7.15 -30.08
N ALA A 141 2.10 7.60 -30.96
CA ALA A 141 1.06 6.77 -31.54
C ALA A 141 1.22 6.70 -33.06
N GLU A 142 0.96 5.54 -33.61
CA GLU A 142 0.97 5.26 -35.04
C GLU A 142 -0.34 4.58 -35.41
N ILE A 143 -1.00 5.08 -36.45
CA ILE A 143 -2.24 4.52 -37.00
C ILE A 143 -1.99 4.26 -38.47
N VAL A 144 -2.19 3.03 -38.91
CA VAL A 144 -2.12 2.62 -40.32
C VAL A 144 -3.54 2.33 -40.77
N MET A 145 -4.01 3.01 -41.81
CA MET A 145 -5.40 2.93 -42.28
C MET A 145 -5.58 2.13 -43.57
N GLY A 146 -4.48 1.72 -44.21
CA GLY A 146 -4.48 0.93 -45.45
C GLY A 146 -3.16 1.08 -46.21
N GLU A 147 -3.16 0.73 -47.50
CA GLU A 147 -1.96 0.89 -48.34
C GLU A 147 -1.59 2.38 -48.53
N GLY A 148 -0.56 2.80 -47.80
CA GLY A 148 0.06 4.14 -47.95
C GLY A 148 -0.50 5.22 -47.03
N GLU A 149 -1.59 4.94 -46.30
CA GLU A 149 -2.17 5.90 -45.36
C GLU A 149 -1.75 5.60 -43.92
N ARG A 150 -0.94 6.52 -43.36
CA ARG A 150 -0.40 6.42 -42.01
C ARG A 150 -0.48 7.76 -41.31
N ALA A 151 -0.81 7.73 -40.03
CA ALA A 151 -0.81 8.90 -39.16
C ALA A 151 0.12 8.63 -37.97
N ALA A 152 1.08 9.53 -37.74
CA ALA A 152 1.97 9.49 -36.60
C ALA A 152 1.67 10.68 -35.68
N ILE A 153 1.41 10.39 -34.41
CA ILE A 153 1.07 11.38 -33.39
C ILE A 153 2.11 11.32 -32.28
N THR A 154 2.61 12.49 -31.86
CA THR A 154 3.47 12.63 -30.69
C THR A 154 2.85 13.62 -29.71
N ALA A 155 3.01 13.37 -28.41
CA ALA A 155 2.57 14.27 -27.35
C ALA A 155 3.44 14.11 -26.11
N ASN A 156 3.64 15.16 -25.32
CA ASN A 156 4.45 15.05 -24.10
C ASN A 156 3.69 14.42 -22.94
N ARG A 157 2.38 14.66 -22.87
CA ARG A 157 1.52 14.15 -21.80
C ARG A 157 0.22 13.61 -22.37
N GLY A 158 -0.34 12.65 -21.67
CA GLY A 158 -1.70 12.21 -21.91
C GLY A 158 -2.29 11.48 -20.74
N THR A 159 -3.60 11.31 -20.78
CA THR A 159 -4.35 10.55 -19.80
C THR A 159 -5.27 9.61 -20.56
N TYR A 160 -5.04 8.32 -20.40
CA TYR A 160 -5.92 7.27 -20.89
C TYR A 160 -6.91 6.88 -19.81
N ASN A 161 -8.20 6.86 -20.16
CA ASN A 161 -9.27 6.38 -19.30
C ASN A 161 -9.83 5.08 -19.88
N ASN A 162 -9.44 3.96 -19.31
CA ASN A 162 -9.88 2.63 -19.74
C ASN A 162 -11.39 2.39 -19.53
N GLY A 163 -12.03 3.10 -18.59
CA GLY A 163 -13.47 2.94 -18.35
C GLY A 163 -14.33 3.65 -19.40
N ALA A 164 -13.88 4.83 -19.83
CA ALA A 164 -14.53 5.58 -20.90
C ALA A 164 -14.04 5.15 -22.29
N GLU A 165 -12.85 4.54 -22.37
CA GLU A 165 -12.06 4.29 -23.58
C GLU A 165 -11.74 5.59 -24.33
N THR A 166 -11.30 6.60 -23.56
CA THR A 166 -10.90 7.92 -24.08
C THR A 166 -9.44 8.21 -23.79
N LEU A 167 -8.77 8.88 -24.72
CA LEU A 167 -7.39 9.32 -24.61
C LEU A 167 -7.34 10.84 -24.74
N LEU A 168 -6.90 11.51 -23.69
CA LEU A 168 -6.67 12.95 -23.69
C LEU A 168 -5.18 13.22 -23.85
N LEU A 169 -4.77 13.83 -24.95
CA LEU A 169 -3.40 14.25 -25.21
C LEU A 169 -3.26 15.74 -24.91
N LYS A 170 -2.11 16.12 -24.34
CA LYS A 170 -1.77 17.50 -24.01
C LYS A 170 -0.30 17.77 -24.26
N ASP A 171 -0.01 19.03 -24.56
CA ASP A 171 1.33 19.62 -24.61
C ASP A 171 2.23 19.08 -25.73
N GLY A 172 2.52 19.94 -26.70
CA GLY A 172 3.43 19.60 -27.80
C GLY A 172 2.88 18.50 -28.71
N ILE A 173 1.57 18.52 -28.97
CA ILE A 173 0.92 17.53 -29.82
C ILE A 173 1.24 17.83 -31.27
N LYS A 174 1.84 16.87 -31.95
CA LYS A 174 2.11 16.93 -33.40
C LYS A 174 1.54 15.72 -34.07
N LEU A 175 0.84 15.94 -35.18
CA LEU A 175 0.31 14.93 -36.07
C LEU A 175 0.98 15.08 -37.43
N ASP A 176 1.61 14.01 -37.91
CA ASP A 176 2.04 13.84 -39.29
C ASP A 176 1.07 12.86 -39.97
N TRP A 177 0.47 13.27 -41.09
CA TRP A 177 -0.41 12.42 -41.89
C TRP A 177 0.17 12.20 -43.27
N SER A 178 0.52 10.94 -43.54
CA SER A 178 1.09 10.45 -44.81
C SER A 178 2.32 11.24 -45.29
N GLY A 179 2.97 12.04 -44.43
CA GLY A 179 4.12 12.89 -44.75
C GLY A 179 3.83 14.18 -45.52
N ASP A 180 2.57 14.49 -45.86
CA ASP A 180 2.20 15.69 -46.62
C ASP A 180 1.47 16.75 -45.78
N TYR A 181 0.97 16.34 -44.60
CA TYR A 181 0.22 17.20 -43.69
C TYR A 181 0.82 17.14 -42.29
N ASP A 182 1.10 18.32 -41.72
CA ASP A 182 1.53 18.51 -40.34
C ASP A 182 0.46 19.29 -39.59
N ALA A 183 0.00 18.79 -38.45
CA ALA A 183 -0.89 19.53 -37.57
C ALA A 183 -0.31 19.66 -36.16
N GLU A 184 -0.45 20.85 -35.59
CA GLU A 184 -0.08 21.13 -34.20
C GLU A 184 -1.33 21.47 -33.40
N PHE A 185 -1.48 20.80 -32.25
CA PHE A 185 -2.62 20.95 -31.35
C PHE A 185 -2.15 21.28 -29.93
N SER A 186 -2.99 22.03 -29.19
CA SER A 186 -2.73 22.30 -27.76
C SER A 186 -3.25 21.17 -26.86
N SER A 187 -4.47 20.72 -27.13
CA SER A 187 -5.08 19.53 -26.52
C SER A 187 -5.87 18.76 -27.57
N VAL A 188 -5.95 17.44 -27.43
CA VAL A 188 -6.75 16.57 -28.29
C VAL A 188 -7.39 15.51 -27.43
N GLU A 189 -8.68 15.28 -27.61
CA GLU A 189 -9.41 14.15 -27.02
C GLU A 189 -9.75 13.17 -28.13
N VAL A 190 -9.46 11.90 -27.90
CA VAL A 190 -9.74 10.79 -28.80
C VAL A 190 -10.66 9.83 -28.10
N ASP A 191 -11.78 9.50 -28.73
CA ASP A 191 -12.65 8.40 -28.34
C ASP A 191 -12.20 7.13 -29.07
N LEU A 192 -11.69 6.14 -28.35
CA LEU A 192 -11.14 4.92 -28.96
C LEU A 192 -12.22 3.92 -29.40
N LYS A 193 -13.47 4.09 -28.97
CA LYS A 193 -14.58 3.22 -29.38
C LYS A 193 -15.11 3.60 -30.75
N THR A 194 -15.31 4.89 -30.94
CA THR A 194 -15.89 5.48 -32.17
C THR A 194 -14.80 5.95 -33.12
N GLY A 195 -13.59 6.20 -32.63
CA GLY A 195 -12.52 6.84 -33.38
C GLY A 195 -12.72 8.33 -33.61
N GLU A 196 -13.68 8.95 -32.91
CA GLU A 196 -13.86 10.40 -32.96
C GLU A 196 -12.64 11.10 -32.35
N VAL A 197 -12.10 12.09 -33.08
CA VAL A 197 -11.03 12.95 -32.58
C VAL A 197 -11.56 14.37 -32.50
N ARG A 198 -11.39 15.02 -31.34
CA ARG A 198 -11.85 16.40 -31.14
C ARG A 198 -10.84 17.25 -30.40
N THR A 199 -10.86 18.53 -30.69
CA THR A 199 -10.15 19.55 -29.92
C THR A 199 -11.01 20.79 -29.75
N SER A 200 -10.95 21.34 -28.56
CA SER A 200 -11.59 22.60 -28.19
C SER A 200 -10.62 23.78 -28.15
N ASP A 201 -9.35 23.54 -28.50
CA ASP A 201 -8.30 24.56 -28.51
C ASP A 201 -7.88 24.93 -29.93
N PRO A 202 -7.31 26.14 -30.12
CA PRO A 202 -6.78 26.54 -31.40
C PRO A 202 -5.73 25.57 -31.94
N LEU A 203 -5.77 25.37 -33.26
CA LEU A 203 -4.90 24.47 -33.99
C LEU A 203 -4.41 25.11 -35.29
N VAL A 204 -3.31 24.57 -35.81
CA VAL A 204 -2.80 24.91 -37.14
C VAL A 204 -2.47 23.62 -37.88
N VAL A 205 -3.02 23.48 -39.09
CA VAL A 205 -2.65 22.46 -40.07
C VAL A 205 -1.83 23.11 -41.16
N ARG A 206 -0.71 22.50 -41.52
CA ARG A 206 0.20 22.94 -42.57
C ARG A 206 0.30 21.85 -43.62
N SER A 207 0.33 22.26 -44.88
CA SER A 207 0.55 21.38 -46.02
C SER A 207 1.34 22.12 -47.09
N THR A 208 1.80 21.39 -48.10
CA THR A 208 2.46 21.98 -49.27
C THR A 208 1.53 22.92 -50.05
N GLN A 209 0.22 22.66 -50.04
CA GLN A 209 -0.80 23.43 -50.77
C GLN A 209 -1.33 24.64 -49.99
N GLY A 210 -1.09 24.71 -48.70
CA GLY A 210 -1.59 25.79 -47.85
C GLY A 210 -1.71 25.43 -46.38
N ASP A 211 -2.03 26.44 -45.58
CA ASP A 211 -2.18 26.34 -44.13
C ASP A 211 -3.63 26.65 -43.71
N ILE A 212 -4.12 25.94 -42.70
CA ILE A 212 -5.44 26.13 -42.10
C ILE A 212 -5.24 26.42 -40.61
N SER A 213 -5.92 27.43 -40.09
CA SER A 213 -6.00 27.71 -38.65
C SER A 213 -7.46 27.77 -38.22
N ALA A 214 -7.79 27.18 -37.09
CA ALA A 214 -9.14 27.15 -36.55
C ALA A 214 -9.12 27.05 -35.02
N GLY A 215 -10.20 27.47 -34.35
CA GLY A 215 -10.37 27.37 -32.90
C GLY A 215 -10.80 25.98 -32.43
N LYS A 216 -11.45 25.19 -33.29
CA LYS A 216 -11.91 23.83 -32.98
C LYS A 216 -11.77 22.90 -34.18
N PHE A 217 -11.57 21.62 -33.91
CA PHE A 217 -11.55 20.55 -34.90
C PHE A 217 -12.27 19.31 -34.39
N THR A 218 -12.96 18.64 -35.30
CA THR A 218 -13.58 17.33 -35.08
C THR A 218 -13.33 16.47 -36.31
N TYR A 219 -12.93 15.23 -36.08
CA TYR A 219 -12.86 14.17 -37.08
C TYR A 219 -13.80 13.06 -36.65
N ASP A 220 -14.73 12.73 -37.54
CA ASP A 220 -15.69 11.65 -37.38
C ASP A 220 -15.27 10.49 -38.28
N GLN A 221 -14.87 9.38 -37.66
CA GLN A 221 -14.40 8.18 -38.34
C GLN A 221 -15.50 7.51 -39.17
N ASP A 222 -16.70 7.38 -38.62
CA ASP A 222 -17.81 6.64 -39.26
C ASP A 222 -18.26 7.33 -40.56
N ASN A 223 -18.24 8.67 -40.56
CA ASN A 223 -18.63 9.48 -41.70
C ASN A 223 -17.44 9.91 -42.58
N GLY A 224 -16.20 9.72 -42.11
CA GLY A 224 -15.00 10.21 -42.80
C GLY A 224 -14.96 11.74 -42.93
N VAL A 225 -15.59 12.47 -42.00
CA VAL A 225 -15.76 13.93 -42.11
C VAL A 225 -14.80 14.65 -41.17
N VAL A 226 -14.02 15.57 -41.73
CA VAL A 226 -13.23 16.55 -40.98
C VAL A 226 -13.99 17.87 -40.91
N ARG A 227 -14.10 18.45 -39.72
CA ARG A 227 -14.79 19.73 -39.49
C ARG A 227 -13.91 20.67 -38.67
N PHE A 228 -13.63 21.84 -39.24
CA PHE A 228 -13.04 22.96 -38.52
C PHE A 228 -14.13 23.96 -38.16
N THR A 229 -14.13 24.48 -36.94
CA THR A 229 -15.07 25.53 -36.50
C THR A 229 -14.35 26.58 -35.66
N ASP A 230 -15.06 27.68 -35.34
CA ASP A 230 -14.60 28.76 -34.48
C ASP A 230 -13.41 29.56 -35.04
N GLY A 231 -13.67 30.55 -35.90
CA GLY A 231 -12.62 31.45 -36.42
C GLY A 231 -11.64 30.78 -37.40
N ILE A 232 -12.15 30.31 -38.53
CA ILE A 232 -11.37 29.59 -39.55
C ILE A 232 -10.62 30.59 -40.44
N LYS A 233 -9.32 30.38 -40.62
CA LYS A 233 -8.48 31.10 -41.60
C LYS A 233 -7.74 30.10 -42.47
N MET A 234 -7.85 30.25 -43.77
CA MET A 234 -7.16 29.41 -44.75
C MET A 234 -6.24 30.25 -45.62
N THR A 235 -5.00 29.81 -45.79
CA THR A 235 -4.01 30.44 -46.67
C THR A 235 -3.60 29.42 -47.72
N LEU A 236 -4.05 29.61 -48.96
CA LEU A 236 -3.65 28.73 -50.06
C LEU A 236 -2.35 29.23 -50.67
N ARG A 237 -1.46 28.29 -50.95
CA ARG A 237 -0.26 28.50 -51.74
C ARG A 237 -0.52 27.83 -53.09
N PRO A 238 -1.01 28.58 -54.10
CA PRO A 238 -1.21 28.01 -55.41
C PRO A 238 0.13 27.48 -55.92
N GLY A 239 0.25 26.15 -56.01
CA GLY A 239 1.33 25.52 -56.74
C GLY A 239 1.22 25.97 -58.20
N ALA A 240 2.34 26.35 -58.81
CA ALA A 240 2.43 26.48 -60.25
C ALA A 240 2.22 25.09 -60.87
N THR A 241 0.95 24.69 -61.00
CA THR A 241 0.54 23.65 -61.93
C THR A 241 1.13 24.10 -63.25
N ARG A 242 2.12 23.35 -63.76
CA ARG A 242 2.71 23.60 -65.07
C ARG A 242 1.54 23.80 -66.03
N MET A 243 1.41 25.01 -66.53
CA MET A 243 0.58 25.33 -67.67
C MET A 243 1.20 24.50 -68.79
N GLY A 244 0.73 23.26 -68.94
CA GLY A 244 1.00 22.44 -70.11
C GLY A 244 0.50 23.29 -71.25
N ALA A 245 1.43 23.81 -72.03
CA ALA A 245 1.15 24.47 -73.28
C ALA A 245 0.17 23.57 -74.01
N VAL A 246 -1.05 24.08 -74.20
CA VAL A 246 -1.91 23.57 -75.24
C VAL A 246 -1.19 23.97 -76.51
N ASP A 247 -0.36 23.07 -77.02
CA ASP A 247 0.14 23.14 -78.39
C ASP A 247 -1.10 23.04 -79.28
N THR A 248 -1.70 24.19 -79.57
CA THR A 248 -2.53 24.37 -80.76
C THR A 248 -1.58 24.32 -81.94
N GLU A 249 -1.37 23.12 -82.47
CA GLU A 249 -0.83 22.96 -83.82
C GLU A 249 -1.93 22.45 -84.75
N ASN A 250 -1.97 23.08 -85.91
CA ASN A 250 -2.98 23.10 -86.95
C ASN A 250 -2.71 22.04 -88.02
#